data_AF-A0A955FE42-F1
#
_entry.id   AF-A0A955FE42-F1
#
_cell.length_a   1.000
_cell.length_b   1.000
_cell.length_c   1.000
_cell.angle_alpha   90.00
_cell.angle_beta   90.00
_cell.angle_gamma   90.00
#
_symmetry.space_group_name_H-M   'P 1'
#
loop_
_entity.id
_entity.type
_entity.pdbx_description
1 polymer ?
#
loop_
_entity_poly.entity_id
_entity_poly.type
_entity_poly.pdbx_seq_one_letter_code
_entity_poly.pdbx_strand_id
1 'polypeptide(L)'
;RFTDPETGEQRRPENMPAGKYYGNKLGAKVVSRLSKHSFNDVTCGFRAYSYRALVALNLNSTHTYTQESFQIIAAKRMRIQTIPTNVVYYKGRKSRVVKSLFSYIAVSSFNILRAYRDFAPMRFFFSLGLVPFIVGAIAGGVATVNWIATGHIYPYKAFGIIGMYLISLGIFFWSLGLVSDMLVRLQGTEEKVYEDVKRLRFPRD
;
A
#
# COMPACT_ATOMS: atom_id res chain seq x y z
N ARG A 1 14.95 -15.53 6.19
CA ARG A 1 15.97 -14.84 5.37
C ARG A 1 16.62 -13.63 6.05
N PHE A 2 15.88 -12.64 6.55
CA PHE A 2 16.46 -11.45 7.22
C PHE A 2 16.62 -11.61 8.73
N THR A 3 16.42 -12.82 9.23
CA THR A 3 16.50 -13.17 10.64
C THR A 3 17.45 -14.34 10.74
N ASP A 4 18.40 -14.23 11.65
CA ASP A 4 19.32 -15.32 11.97
C ASP A 4 18.53 -16.48 12.61
N PRO A 5 18.66 -17.72 12.12
CA PRO A 5 18.03 -18.87 12.76
C PRO A 5 18.56 -19.17 14.16
N GLU A 6 19.80 -18.80 14.48
CA GLU A 6 20.44 -19.13 15.76
C GLU A 6 20.25 -18.04 16.80
N THR A 7 20.39 -16.76 16.41
CA THR A 7 20.33 -15.63 17.35
C THR A 7 18.98 -14.90 17.33
N GLY A 8 18.13 -15.14 16.32
CA GLY A 8 16.87 -14.40 16.15
C GLY A 8 17.05 -12.93 15.74
N GLU A 9 18.28 -12.46 15.55
CA GLU A 9 18.56 -11.06 15.24
C GLU A 9 18.34 -10.74 13.75
N GLN A 10 17.99 -9.48 13.47
CA GLN A 10 17.83 -9.02 12.09
C GLN A 10 19.20 -8.84 11.41
N ARG A 11 19.48 -9.67 10.40
CA ARG A 11 20.72 -9.59 9.60
C ARG A 11 20.45 -9.35 8.13
N ARG A 12 21.32 -8.55 7.51
CA ARG A 12 21.36 -8.42 6.04
C ARG A 12 22.08 -9.65 5.48
N PRO A 13 21.46 -10.42 4.56
CA PRO A 13 22.11 -11.55 3.91
C PRO A 13 23.36 -11.10 3.14
N GLU A 14 24.42 -11.90 3.22
CA GLU A 14 25.65 -11.70 2.44
C GLU A 14 25.34 -11.54 0.95
N ASN A 15 26.04 -10.64 0.26
CA ASN A 15 25.89 -10.36 -1.18
C ASN A 15 24.53 -9.80 -1.65
N MET A 16 23.64 -9.36 -0.75
CA MET A 16 22.38 -8.69 -1.15
C MET A 16 22.59 -7.18 -1.44
N PRO A 17 22.08 -6.61 -2.55
CA PRO A 17 22.08 -5.16 -2.76
C PRO A 17 21.33 -4.39 -1.67
N ALA A 18 21.90 -3.28 -1.18
CA ALA A 18 21.35 -2.50 -0.06
C ALA A 18 19.93 -1.98 -0.33
N GLY A 19 19.64 -1.53 -1.56
CA GLY A 19 18.31 -1.05 -1.94
C GLY A 19 17.21 -2.11 -1.78
N LYS A 20 17.50 -3.38 -2.08
CA LYS A 20 16.53 -4.47 -1.89
C LYS A 20 16.25 -4.76 -0.41
N TYR A 21 17.24 -4.56 0.46
CA TYR A 21 17.07 -4.72 1.91
C TYR A 21 16.15 -3.63 2.48
N TYR A 22 16.41 -2.36 2.16
CA TYR A 22 15.60 -1.24 2.65
C TYR A 22 14.18 -1.25 2.08
N GLY A 23 14.01 -1.58 0.78
CA GLY A 23 12.68 -1.72 0.18
C GLY A 23 11.83 -2.80 0.87
N ASN A 24 12.45 -3.95 1.17
CA ASN A 24 11.77 -5.00 1.93
C ASN A 24 11.46 -4.58 3.37
N LYS A 25 12.38 -3.88 4.06
CA LYS A 25 12.15 -3.39 5.43
C LYS A 25 11.01 -2.38 5.49
N LEU A 26 10.91 -1.49 4.50
CA LEU A 26 9.81 -0.53 4.38
C LEU A 26 8.47 -1.24 4.11
N GLY A 27 8.44 -2.14 3.12
CA GLY A 27 7.25 -2.95 2.81
C GLY A 27 6.81 -3.80 3.99
N ALA A 28 7.76 -4.44 4.68
CA ALA A 28 7.51 -5.20 5.89
C ALA A 28 6.92 -4.33 7.01
N LYS A 29 7.40 -3.08 7.20
CA LYS A 29 6.85 -2.15 8.19
C LYS A 29 5.41 -1.73 7.88
N VAL A 30 5.10 -1.46 6.61
CA VAL A 30 3.73 -1.11 6.17
C VAL A 30 2.79 -2.28 6.41
N VAL A 31 3.17 -3.48 5.94
CA VAL A 31 2.38 -4.70 6.11
C VAL A 31 2.25 -5.06 7.59
N SER A 32 3.30 -4.88 8.39
CA SER A 32 3.26 -5.17 9.83
C SER A 32 2.27 -4.27 10.57
N ARG A 33 2.23 -2.97 10.22
CA ARG A 33 1.25 -2.03 10.79
C ARG A 33 -0.18 -2.36 10.39
N LEU A 34 -0.40 -2.78 9.14
CA LEU A 34 -1.73 -3.14 8.63
C LEU A 34 -2.24 -4.47 9.22
N SER A 35 -1.34 -5.44 9.39
CA SER A 35 -1.65 -6.79 9.87
C SER A 35 -1.63 -6.95 11.40
N LYS A 36 -1.14 -5.93 12.13
CA LYS A 36 -0.83 -6.00 13.57
C LYS A 36 0.15 -7.13 13.95
N HIS A 37 0.93 -7.65 13.00
CA HIS A 37 1.93 -8.68 13.21
C HIS A 37 3.30 -8.21 12.72
N SER A 38 4.36 -8.52 13.45
CA SER A 38 5.74 -8.16 13.06
C SER A 38 6.28 -9.13 12.02
N PHE A 39 6.59 -8.63 10.83
CA PHE A 39 7.21 -9.41 9.77
C PHE A 39 8.60 -8.87 9.41
N ASN A 40 9.54 -9.79 9.25
CA ASN A 40 10.93 -9.47 8.86
C ASN A 40 11.16 -9.68 7.36
N ASP A 41 10.29 -10.44 6.68
CA ASP A 41 10.35 -10.64 5.23
C ASP A 41 8.95 -10.78 4.63
N VAL A 42 8.60 -9.90 3.69
CA VAL A 42 7.33 -9.96 2.94
C VAL A 42 7.52 -10.34 1.47
N THR A 43 8.77 -10.49 1.02
CA THR A 43 9.10 -10.71 -0.41
C THR A 43 9.58 -12.12 -0.73
N CYS A 44 9.79 -12.98 0.29
CA CYS A 44 10.19 -14.36 0.10
C CYS A 44 9.18 -15.12 -0.78
N GLY A 45 9.64 -15.88 -1.78
CA GLY A 45 8.77 -16.73 -2.61
C GLY A 45 8.46 -18.10 -2.00
N PHE A 46 9.28 -18.56 -1.05
CA PHE A 46 9.14 -19.88 -0.41
C PHE A 46 8.11 -19.81 0.72
N ARG A 47 6.95 -20.42 0.51
CA ARG A 47 5.80 -20.38 1.43
C ARG A 47 5.05 -21.71 1.42
N ALA A 48 4.55 -22.12 2.58
CA ALA A 48 3.62 -23.23 2.73
C ALA A 48 2.27 -22.67 3.18
N TYR A 49 1.19 -23.13 2.54
CA TYR A 49 -0.17 -22.71 2.86
C TYR A 49 -0.96 -23.88 3.40
N SER A 50 -1.73 -23.65 4.47
CA SER A 50 -2.77 -24.60 4.87
C SER A 50 -3.91 -24.55 3.84
N TYR A 51 -4.72 -25.60 3.80
CA TYR A 51 -5.91 -25.64 2.94
C TYR A 51 -6.80 -24.39 3.12
N ARG A 52 -7.07 -23.99 4.37
CA ARG A 52 -7.87 -22.78 4.67
C ARG A 52 -7.25 -21.52 4.07
N ALA A 53 -5.92 -21.38 4.18
CA ALA A 53 -5.22 -20.24 3.59
C ALA A 53 -5.26 -20.27 2.06
N LEU A 54 -5.09 -21.44 1.45
CA LEU A 54 -5.10 -21.59 -0.01
C LEU A 54 -6.46 -21.26 -0.62
N VAL A 55 -7.54 -21.71 0.00
CA VAL A 55 -8.91 -21.44 -0.45
C VAL A 55 -9.28 -19.96 -0.31
N ALA A 56 -8.79 -19.31 0.75
CA ALA A 56 -9.01 -17.88 0.99
C ALA A 56 -8.20 -16.95 0.07
N LEU A 57 -7.20 -17.46 -0.66
CA LEU A 57 -6.39 -16.66 -1.57
C LEU A 57 -7.07 -16.48 -2.94
N ASN A 58 -7.38 -15.23 -3.27
CA ASN A 58 -7.81 -14.81 -4.61
C ASN A 58 -6.77 -13.83 -5.15
N LEU A 59 -5.85 -14.30 -5.99
CA LEU A 59 -4.78 -13.48 -6.55
C LEU A 59 -5.22 -12.91 -7.89
N ASN A 60 -5.33 -11.58 -7.96
CA ASN A 60 -5.71 -10.88 -9.17
C ASN A 60 -4.51 -10.19 -9.85
N SER A 61 -3.37 -10.03 -9.15
CA SER A 61 -2.18 -9.37 -9.71
C SER A 61 -1.27 -10.31 -10.48
N THR A 62 -0.88 -9.89 -11.69
CA THR A 62 0.11 -10.58 -12.54
C THR A 62 1.57 -10.36 -12.13
N HIS A 63 1.88 -9.30 -11.36
CA HIS A 63 3.27 -8.90 -11.13
C HIS A 63 3.74 -9.01 -9.68
N THR A 64 2.86 -9.18 -8.70
CA THR A 64 3.27 -9.14 -7.28
C THR A 64 2.47 -10.07 -6.38
N TYR A 65 2.22 -11.29 -6.88
CA TYR A 65 1.50 -12.34 -6.14
C TYR A 65 2.05 -12.58 -4.72
N THR A 66 3.35 -12.36 -4.50
CA THR A 66 3.99 -12.56 -3.19
C THR A 66 3.61 -11.51 -2.15
N GLN A 67 3.42 -10.26 -2.57
CA GLN A 67 2.97 -9.20 -1.67
C GLN A 67 1.45 -9.29 -1.48
N GLU A 68 0.72 -9.54 -2.56
CA GLU A 68 -0.74 -9.69 -2.55
C GLU A 68 -1.20 -10.87 -1.70
N SER A 69 -0.62 -12.07 -1.87
CA SER A 69 -0.96 -13.23 -1.03
C SER A 69 -0.74 -12.95 0.46
N PHE A 70 0.39 -12.33 0.78
CA PHE A 70 0.72 -11.98 2.15
C PHE A 70 -0.27 -10.96 2.73
N GLN A 71 -0.61 -9.95 1.92
CA GLN A 71 -1.58 -8.91 2.23
C GLN A 71 -2.98 -9.48 2.47
N ILE A 72 -3.48 -10.36 1.61
CA ILE A 72 -4.80 -11.01 1.76
C ILE A 72 -4.85 -11.85 3.04
N ILE A 73 -3.82 -12.66 3.30
CA ILE A 73 -3.78 -13.52 4.50
C ILE A 73 -3.73 -12.68 5.78
N ALA A 74 -2.94 -11.61 5.77
CA ALA A 74 -2.87 -10.65 6.85
C ALA A 74 -4.21 -9.94 7.09
N ALA A 75 -4.88 -9.48 6.03
CA ALA A 75 -6.18 -8.81 6.11
C ALA A 75 -7.26 -9.73 6.71
N LYS A 76 -7.25 -11.02 6.32
CA LYS A 76 -8.11 -12.07 6.88
C LYS A 76 -7.70 -12.54 8.28
N ARG A 77 -6.70 -11.90 8.90
CA ARG A 77 -6.18 -12.21 10.25
C ARG A 77 -5.79 -13.69 10.44
N MET A 78 -5.32 -14.32 9.38
CA MET A 78 -4.84 -15.70 9.46
C MET A 78 -3.43 -15.73 10.07
N ARG A 79 -3.10 -16.82 10.79
CA ARG A 79 -1.80 -16.97 11.44
C ARG A 79 -0.69 -17.08 10.39
N ILE A 80 0.23 -16.13 10.39
CA ILE A 80 1.44 -16.14 9.58
C ILE A 80 2.65 -16.37 10.49
N GLN A 81 3.41 -17.44 10.25
CA GLN A 81 4.63 -17.73 10.98
C GLN A 81 5.84 -17.61 10.05
N THR A 82 6.86 -16.88 10.48
CA THR A 82 8.12 -16.77 9.73
C THR A 82 9.10 -17.78 10.32
N ILE A 83 9.52 -18.76 9.53
CA ILE A 83 10.61 -19.66 9.90
C ILE A 83 11.93 -19.05 9.42
N PRO A 84 12.89 -18.76 10.31
CA PRO A 84 14.18 -18.25 9.89
C PRO A 84 14.92 -19.32 9.09
N THR A 85 15.42 -18.91 7.93
CA THR A 85 16.10 -19.78 6.97
C THR A 85 17.32 -19.05 6.42
N ASN A 86 18.43 -19.78 6.34
CA ASN A 86 19.67 -19.31 5.75
C ASN A 86 19.54 -19.32 4.24
N VAL A 87 19.73 -18.15 3.62
CA VAL A 87 19.68 -18.01 2.16
C VAL A 87 20.99 -17.42 1.68
N VAL A 88 21.76 -18.21 0.95
CA VAL A 88 23.03 -17.78 0.34
C VAL A 88 22.72 -17.13 -1.01
N TYR A 89 23.24 -15.91 -1.23
CA TYR A 89 23.13 -15.21 -2.51
C TYR A 89 24.33 -15.53 -3.38
N TYR A 90 24.09 -16.23 -4.49
CA TYR A 90 25.13 -16.51 -5.48
C TYR A 90 25.61 -15.22 -6.17
N LYS A 91 26.93 -14.98 -6.17
CA LYS A 91 27.59 -13.80 -6.75
C LYS A 91 27.27 -13.54 -8.24
N GLY A 92 26.85 -14.56 -9.00
CA GLY A 92 26.50 -14.45 -10.43
C GLY A 92 25.03 -14.21 -10.75
N ARG A 93 24.14 -14.05 -9.76
CA ARG A 93 22.69 -13.96 -10.02
C ARG A 93 22.31 -12.60 -10.61
N LYS A 94 22.20 -12.53 -11.94
CA LYS A 94 21.55 -11.40 -12.62
C LYS A 94 20.06 -11.37 -12.23
N SER A 95 19.61 -10.23 -11.71
CA SER A 95 18.22 -10.01 -11.29
C SER A 95 17.30 -9.99 -12.52
N ARG A 96 16.64 -11.11 -12.84
CA ARG A 96 15.71 -11.21 -13.98
C ARG A 96 14.56 -10.18 -13.95
N VAL A 97 14.21 -9.68 -12.77
CA VAL A 97 13.06 -8.79 -12.55
C VAL A 97 13.43 -7.30 -12.60
N VAL A 98 14.72 -6.92 -12.47
CA VAL A 98 15.06 -5.50 -12.38
C VAL A 98 16.46 -5.21 -12.91
N LYS A 99 16.51 -4.38 -13.96
CA LYS A 99 17.73 -3.99 -14.70
C LYS A 99 18.52 -2.85 -14.04
N SER A 100 17.91 -2.08 -13.12
CA SER A 100 18.56 -0.93 -12.44
C SER A 100 18.00 -0.71 -11.01
N LEU A 101 18.85 -0.25 -10.08
CA LEU A 101 18.48 0.11 -8.71
C LEU A 101 17.45 1.25 -8.66
N PHE A 102 17.52 2.21 -9.58
CA PHE A 102 16.57 3.33 -9.65
C PHE A 102 15.19 2.85 -10.11
N SER A 103 15.15 2.02 -11.15
CA SER A 103 13.93 1.35 -11.61
C SER A 103 13.30 0.50 -10.49
N TYR A 104 14.13 -0.18 -9.69
CA TYR A 104 13.65 -0.93 -8.52
C TYR A 104 12.95 -0.05 -7.49
N ILE A 105 13.57 1.08 -7.12
CA ILE A 105 12.98 2.00 -6.13
C ILE A 105 11.67 2.58 -6.67
N ALA A 106 11.64 3.03 -7.92
CA ALA A 106 10.43 3.60 -8.53
C ALA A 106 9.28 2.58 -8.59
N VAL A 107 9.54 1.36 -9.08
CA VAL A 107 8.54 0.29 -9.17
C VAL A 107 8.08 -0.14 -7.78
N SER A 108 9.00 -0.29 -6.82
CA SER A 108 8.66 -0.66 -5.45
C SER A 108 7.82 0.41 -4.76
N SER A 109 8.18 1.69 -4.92
CA SER A 109 7.41 2.82 -4.37
C SER A 109 6.01 2.90 -4.99
N PHE A 110 5.90 2.71 -6.30
CA PHE A 110 4.61 2.67 -6.98
C PHE A 110 3.74 1.51 -6.49
N ASN A 111 4.32 0.33 -6.29
CA ASN A 111 3.61 -0.82 -5.73
C ASN A 111 3.14 -0.56 -4.29
N ILE A 112 3.96 0.08 -3.46
CA ILE A 112 3.58 0.46 -2.09
C ILE A 112 2.43 1.48 -2.11
N LEU A 113 2.51 2.48 -2.99
CA LEU A 113 1.44 3.47 -3.16
C LEU A 113 0.14 2.82 -3.63
N ARG A 114 0.22 1.90 -4.61
CA ARG A 114 -0.93 1.11 -5.08
C ARG A 114 -1.53 0.30 -3.92
N ALA A 115 -0.71 -0.43 -3.17
CA ALA A 115 -1.18 -1.17 -2.01
C ALA A 115 -1.83 -0.27 -0.95
N TYR A 116 -1.26 0.91 -0.68
CA TYR A 116 -1.85 1.85 0.28
C TYR A 116 -3.21 2.39 -0.20
N ARG A 117 -3.34 2.72 -1.49
CA ARG A 117 -4.62 3.09 -2.13
C ARG A 117 -5.65 1.96 -2.03
N ASP A 118 -5.24 0.72 -2.27
CA ASP A 118 -6.17 -0.42 -2.30
C ASP A 118 -6.64 -0.83 -0.89
N PHE A 119 -5.79 -0.69 0.14
CA PHE A 119 -6.12 -1.02 1.53
C PHE A 119 -6.87 0.07 2.29
N ALA A 120 -6.52 1.32 2.04
CA ALA A 120 -7.07 2.47 2.75
C ALA A 120 -7.39 3.60 1.77
N PRO A 121 -8.26 3.36 0.78
CA PRO A 121 -8.57 4.33 -0.27
C PRO A 121 -9.00 5.66 0.32
N MET A 122 -9.90 5.64 1.32
CA MET A 122 -10.37 6.85 1.97
C MET A 122 -9.21 7.66 2.58
N ARG A 123 -8.27 7.03 3.28
CA ARG A 123 -7.12 7.73 3.87
C ARG A 123 -6.17 8.26 2.81
N PHE A 124 -5.96 7.50 1.72
CA PHE A 124 -5.11 7.91 0.61
C PHE A 124 -5.66 9.17 -0.08
N PHE A 125 -6.89 9.11 -0.57
CA PHE A 125 -7.52 10.23 -1.25
C PHE A 125 -7.79 11.42 -0.32
N PHE A 126 -8.07 11.17 0.96
CA PHE A 126 -8.18 12.23 1.95
C PHE A 126 -6.87 13.00 2.09
N SER A 127 -5.75 12.29 2.26
CA SER A 127 -4.43 12.92 2.35
C SER A 127 -4.03 13.68 1.08
N LEU A 128 -4.42 13.17 -0.09
CA LEU A 128 -4.15 13.81 -1.37
C LEU A 128 -4.97 15.09 -1.59
N GLY A 129 -6.24 15.08 -1.16
CA GLY A 129 -7.13 16.25 -1.23
C GLY A 129 -6.84 17.30 -0.15
N LEU A 130 -6.21 16.91 0.95
CA LEU A 130 -5.94 17.80 2.08
C LEU A 130 -4.99 18.96 1.71
N VAL A 131 -3.93 18.68 0.96
CA VAL A 131 -2.95 19.69 0.54
C VAL A 131 -3.59 20.78 -0.34
N PRO A 132 -4.24 20.47 -1.48
CA PRO A 132 -4.90 21.50 -2.28
C PRO A 132 -6.04 22.18 -1.51
N PHE A 133 -6.78 21.46 -0.65
CA PHE A 133 -7.82 22.06 0.16
C PHE A 133 -7.28 23.13 1.12
N ILE A 134 -6.19 22.84 1.85
CA ILE A 134 -5.57 23.80 2.78
C ILE A 134 -5.01 25.01 2.03
N VAL A 135 -4.27 24.79 0.94
CA VAL A 135 -3.72 25.89 0.14
C VAL A 135 -4.84 26.74 -0.46
N GLY A 136 -5.91 26.10 -0.93
CA GLY A 136 -7.09 26.78 -1.45
C GLY A 136 -7.84 27.57 -0.39
N ALA A 137 -8.00 27.01 0.81
CA ALA A 137 -8.64 27.67 1.95
C ALA A 137 -7.84 28.89 2.42
N ILE A 138 -6.51 28.83 2.43
CA ILE A 138 -5.66 29.98 2.76
C ILE A 138 -5.81 31.07 1.69
N ALA A 139 -5.68 30.71 0.40
CA ALA A 139 -5.79 31.67 -0.69
C ALA A 139 -7.18 32.34 -0.76
N GLY A 140 -8.24 31.55 -0.63
CA GLY A 140 -9.61 32.05 -0.56
C GLY A 140 -9.89 32.86 0.71
N GLY A 141 -9.30 32.47 1.85
CA GLY A 141 -9.39 33.19 3.12
C GLY A 141 -8.77 34.58 3.04
N VAL A 142 -7.58 34.72 2.46
CA VAL A 142 -6.92 36.03 2.24
C VAL A 142 -7.81 36.96 1.42
N ALA A 143 -8.37 36.47 0.31
CA ALA A 143 -9.27 37.27 -0.53
C ALA A 143 -10.56 37.66 0.21
N THR A 144 -11.10 36.77 1.04
CA THR A 144 -12.33 37.00 1.83
C THR A 144 -12.11 38.03 2.94
N VAL A 145 -11.00 37.94 3.67
CA VAL A 145 -10.65 38.90 4.73
C VAL A 145 -10.46 40.30 4.14
N ASN A 146 -9.78 40.42 3.00
CA ASN A 146 -9.62 41.72 2.33
C ASN A 146 -10.97 42.30 1.89
N TRP A 147 -11.87 41.46 1.38
CA TRP A 147 -13.20 41.88 0.97
C TRP A 147 -14.04 42.41 2.14
N ILE A 148 -13.99 41.73 3.30
CA ILE A 148 -14.68 42.20 4.51
C ILE A 148 -14.11 43.53 4.99
N ALA A 149 -12.79 43.72 4.92
CA ALA A 149 -12.13 44.93 5.40
C ALA A 149 -12.31 46.15 4.49
N THR A 150 -12.30 45.96 3.17
CA THR A 150 -12.26 47.08 2.19
C THR A 150 -13.50 47.19 1.32
N GLY A 151 -14.43 46.23 1.39
CA GLY A 151 -15.57 46.12 0.47
C GLY A 151 -15.19 45.69 -0.95
N HIS A 152 -13.90 45.55 -1.25
CA HIS A 152 -13.38 45.20 -2.56
C HIS A 152 -12.49 43.96 -2.51
N ILE A 153 -12.58 43.14 -3.55
CA ILE A 153 -11.76 41.93 -3.71
C ILE A 153 -10.40 42.27 -4.35
N TYR A 154 -10.26 43.45 -4.97
CA TYR A 154 -9.01 43.93 -5.55
C TYR A 154 -7.98 44.24 -4.44
N PRO A 155 -6.70 43.85 -4.59
CA PRO A 155 -6.04 43.19 -5.73
C PRO A 155 -6.08 41.65 -5.73
N TYR A 156 -6.66 41.01 -4.72
CA TYR A 156 -6.59 39.56 -4.48
C TYR A 156 -7.58 38.68 -5.26
N LYS A 157 -8.13 39.17 -6.38
CA LYS A 157 -9.11 38.42 -7.20
C LYS A 157 -8.58 37.07 -7.69
N ALA A 158 -7.30 37.03 -8.09
CA ALA A 158 -6.65 35.80 -8.53
C ALA A 158 -6.56 34.76 -7.40
N PHE A 159 -6.27 35.19 -6.16
CA PHE A 159 -6.23 34.32 -4.99
C PHE A 159 -7.59 33.71 -4.67
N GLY A 160 -8.67 34.47 -4.83
CA GLY A 160 -10.04 33.96 -4.67
C GLY A 160 -10.38 32.87 -5.70
N ILE A 161 -10.05 33.09 -6.98
CA ILE A 161 -10.32 32.12 -8.06
C ILE A 161 -9.48 30.85 -7.88
N ILE A 162 -8.18 31.00 -7.61
CA ILE A 162 -7.28 29.87 -7.34
C ILE A 162 -7.75 29.11 -6.08
N GLY A 163 -8.16 29.84 -5.04
CA GLY A 163 -8.70 29.27 -3.82
C GLY A 163 -9.92 28.38 -4.07
N MET A 164 -10.90 28.91 -4.82
CA MET A 164 -12.12 28.18 -5.20
C MET A 164 -11.82 26.91 -6.00
N TYR A 165 -10.92 27.00 -6.98
CA TYR A 165 -10.51 25.83 -7.77
C TYR A 165 -9.85 24.76 -6.91
N LEU A 166 -8.89 25.15 -6.06
CA LEU A 166 -8.14 24.22 -5.21
C LEU A 166 -9.02 23.55 -4.14
N ILE A 167 -9.96 24.29 -3.54
CA ILE A 167 -10.97 23.72 -2.62
C ILE A 167 -11.82 22.70 -3.36
N SER A 168 -12.35 23.05 -4.54
CA SER A 168 -13.17 22.14 -5.35
C SER A 168 -12.42 20.87 -5.73
N LEU A 169 -11.13 20.99 -6.07
CA LEU A 169 -10.24 19.85 -6.36
C LEU A 169 -10.05 18.94 -5.14
N GLY A 170 -9.88 19.52 -3.94
CA GLY A 170 -9.79 18.76 -2.70
C GLY A 170 -11.05 17.95 -2.41
N ILE A 171 -12.22 18.57 -2.54
CA ILE A 171 -13.53 17.92 -2.39
C ILE A 171 -13.70 16.79 -3.42
N PHE A 172 -13.29 17.02 -4.68
CA PHE A 172 -13.32 16.01 -5.72
C PHE A 172 -12.49 14.77 -5.34
N PHE A 173 -11.27 14.95 -4.84
CA PHE A 173 -10.48 13.82 -4.34
C PHE A 173 -11.17 13.08 -3.19
N TRP A 174 -11.79 13.78 -2.25
CA TRP A 174 -12.52 13.13 -1.16
C TRP A 174 -13.73 12.32 -1.65
N SER A 175 -14.44 12.81 -2.66
CA SER A 175 -15.51 12.07 -3.34
C SER A 175 -14.99 10.79 -3.98
N LEU A 176 -13.87 10.85 -4.72
CA LEU A 176 -13.22 9.66 -5.27
C LEU A 176 -12.78 8.67 -4.17
N GLY A 177 -12.36 9.19 -3.02
CA GLY A 177 -12.05 8.40 -1.83
C GLY A 177 -13.24 7.60 -1.32
N LEU A 178 -14.41 8.22 -1.23
CA LEU A 178 -15.66 7.55 -0.83
C LEU A 178 -16.07 6.45 -1.82
N VAL A 179 -16.04 6.75 -3.12
CA VAL A 179 -16.36 5.76 -4.17
C VAL A 179 -15.39 4.58 -4.10
N SER A 180 -14.10 4.86 -3.98
CA SER A 180 -13.07 3.82 -3.90
C SER A 180 -13.23 2.94 -2.65
N ASP A 181 -13.62 3.53 -1.52
CA ASP A 181 -13.89 2.82 -0.27
C ASP A 181 -15.14 1.91 -0.36
N MET A 182 -16.17 2.34 -1.09
CA MET A 182 -17.31 1.49 -1.42
C MET A 182 -16.92 0.32 -2.33
N LEU A 183 -16.09 0.56 -3.35
CA LEU A 183 -15.62 -0.49 -4.26
C LEU A 183 -14.81 -1.57 -3.52
N VAL A 184 -13.94 -1.19 -2.59
CA VAL A 184 -13.19 -2.15 -1.76
C VAL A 184 -14.12 -3.02 -0.91
N ARG A 185 -15.22 -2.45 -0.38
CA ARG A 185 -16.24 -3.25 0.34
C ARG A 185 -16.95 -4.25 -0.57
N LEU A 186 -17.28 -3.85 -1.81
CA LEU A 186 -17.91 -4.72 -2.79
C LEU A 186 -16.98 -5.88 -3.17
N GLN A 187 -15.71 -5.58 -3.48
CA GLN A 187 -14.69 -6.60 -3.76
C GLN A 187 -14.52 -7.58 -2.59
N GLY A 188 -14.51 -7.10 -1.35
CA GLY A 188 -14.43 -7.96 -0.17
C GLY A 188 -15.66 -8.86 0.01
N THR A 189 -16.82 -8.49 -0.54
CA THR A 189 -18.02 -9.33 -0.55
C THR A 189 -17.92 -10.41 -1.61
N GLU A 190 -17.49 -10.04 -2.83
CA GLU A 190 -17.24 -11.00 -3.91
C GLU A 190 -16.17 -12.03 -3.51
N GLU A 191 -15.09 -11.59 -2.86
CA GLU A 191 -14.03 -12.48 -2.38
C GLU A 191 -14.54 -13.56 -1.42
N LYS A 192 -15.52 -13.24 -0.55
CA LYS A 192 -16.14 -14.21 0.35
C LYS A 192 -16.96 -15.24 -0.43
N VAL A 193 -17.75 -14.78 -1.40
CA VAL A 193 -18.51 -15.67 -2.28
C VAL A 193 -17.58 -16.62 -3.04
N TYR A 194 -16.48 -16.10 -3.59
CA TYR A 194 -15.46 -16.93 -4.25
C TYR A 194 -14.81 -17.93 -3.30
N GLU A 195 -14.53 -17.54 -2.05
CA GLU A 195 -13.99 -18.45 -1.05
C GLU A 195 -14.96 -19.60 -0.76
N ASP A 196 -16.25 -19.32 -0.61
CA ASP A 196 -17.27 -20.34 -0.35
C ASP A 196 -17.44 -21.30 -1.54
N VAL A 197 -17.45 -20.78 -2.77
CA VAL A 197 -17.47 -21.60 -4.00
C VAL A 197 -16.24 -22.52 -4.08
N LYS A 198 -15.05 -22.02 -3.72
CA LYS A 198 -13.83 -22.84 -3.69
C LYS A 198 -13.90 -23.94 -2.64
N ARG A 199 -14.47 -23.68 -1.46
CA ARG A 199 -14.68 -24.71 -0.43
C ARG A 199 -15.59 -25.82 -0.92
N LEU A 200 -16.67 -25.47 -1.61
CA LEU A 200 -17.60 -26.44 -2.21
C LEU A 200 -16.95 -27.26 -3.32
N ARG A 201 -16.14 -26.63 -4.17
CA ARG A 201 -15.50 -27.28 -5.32
C ARG A 201 -14.32 -28.18 -4.94
N PHE A 202 -13.57 -27.80 -3.90
CA PHE A 202 -12.40 -28.53 -3.43
C PHE A 202 -12.58 -28.91 -1.96
N PRO A 203 -13.56 -29.77 -1.61
CA PRO A 203 -13.75 -30.18 -0.22
C PRO A 203 -12.49 -30.87 0.30
N ARG A 204 -12.22 -30.68 1.59
CA ARG A 204 -11.17 -31.41 2.29
C ARG A 204 -11.84 -32.30 3.32
N ASP A 205 -11.60 -33.59 3.21
CA ASP A 205 -12.01 -34.61 4.18
C ASP A 205 -11.43 -34.34 5.59
#